data_AF-A0A660Z7P4-F1
#
_entry.id   AF-A0A660Z7P4-F1
#
_cell.length_a   1.000
_cell.length_b   1.000
_cell.length_c   1.000
_cell.angle_alpha   90.00
_cell.angle_beta   90.00
_cell.angle_gamma   90.00
#
_symmetry.space_group_name_H-M   'P 1'
#
loop_
_entity.id
_entity.type
_entity.pdbx_description
1 polymer ?
#
loop_
_entity_poly.entity_id
_entity_poly.type
_entity_poly.pdbx_seq_one_letter_code
_entity_poly.pdbx_strand_id
1 'polypeptide(L)'
;MLKFSEKSGGKASEEKDYSVLIEKIARRVVQWRLTVPAIVILESAKPLSFVASQVMVFFEPIVQSLFSFKDYRDFYEMLEDRRNIELLIQAIERAEDERSAGEKD
;
A
#
# COMPACT_ATOMS: atom_id res chain seq x y z
N MET A 1 26.32 19.98 42.25
CA MET A 1 25.78 21.14 41.50
C MET A 1 25.22 20.61 40.18
N LEU A 2 23.91 20.77 40.03
CA LEU A 2 23.06 20.66 38.83
C LEU A 2 23.74 21.27 37.56
N LYS A 3 23.50 20.91 36.29
CA LYS A 3 22.29 20.48 35.54
C LYS A 3 22.67 19.82 34.20
N PHE A 4 21.76 18.95 33.72
CA PHE A 4 21.23 18.82 32.35
C PHE A 4 22.12 19.14 31.14
N SER A 5 22.26 18.16 30.25
CA SER A 5 21.49 18.22 28.99
C SER A 5 21.46 16.83 28.34
N GLU A 6 20.35 16.14 28.56
CA GLU A 6 19.85 15.17 27.61
C GLU A 6 19.75 15.84 26.24
N LYS A 7 20.50 15.33 25.26
CA LYS A 7 20.06 15.45 23.88
C LYS A 7 19.45 14.11 23.46
N SER A 8 18.26 13.88 24.02
CA SER A 8 17.23 13.11 23.36
C SER A 8 16.99 13.79 22.01
N GLY A 9 17.36 13.09 20.95
CA GLY A 9 17.13 13.46 19.56
C GLY A 9 16.79 12.20 18.81
N GLY A 10 15.83 11.43 19.35
CA GLY A 10 15.15 10.40 18.57
C GLY A 10 14.68 11.06 17.29
N LYS A 11 15.21 10.62 16.15
CA LYS A 11 14.65 10.95 14.85
C LYS A 11 13.21 10.47 14.89
N ALA A 12 12.26 11.41 15.02
CA ALA A 12 10.91 11.17 14.57
C ALA A 12 11.04 10.67 13.12
N SER A 13 10.64 9.42 12.88
CA SER A 13 10.63 8.84 11.55
C SER A 13 9.83 9.78 10.66
N GLU A 14 10.42 10.31 9.58
CA GLU A 14 9.61 10.85 8.49
C GLU A 14 8.64 9.74 8.09
N GLU A 15 7.35 9.93 8.35
CA GLU A 15 6.31 9.01 7.88
C GLU A 15 6.30 9.15 6.35
N LYS A 16 6.74 8.10 5.64
CA LYS A 16 6.74 8.10 4.17
C LYS A 16 5.32 8.35 3.67
N ASP A 17 5.15 9.31 2.78
CA ASP A 17 3.89 9.54 2.09
C ASP A 17 3.74 8.54 0.93
N TYR A 18 2.74 7.66 1.03
CA TYR A 18 2.43 6.65 0.03
C TYR A 18 1.25 7.02 -0.88
N SER A 19 0.66 8.21 -0.75
CA SER A 19 -0.55 8.63 -1.46
C SER A 19 -0.47 8.44 -2.98
N VAL A 20 0.64 8.84 -3.60
CA VAL A 20 0.88 8.69 -5.04
C VAL A 20 0.96 7.22 -5.46
N LEU A 21 1.61 6.38 -4.64
CA LEU A 21 1.75 4.95 -4.91
C LEU A 21 0.40 4.23 -4.78
N ILE A 22 -0.37 4.56 -3.74
CA ILE A 22 -1.72 4.05 -3.50
C ILE A 22 -2.62 4.34 -4.71
N GLU A 23 -2.64 5.59 -5.17
CA GLU A 23 -3.46 6.00 -6.31
C GLU A 23 -3.06 5.27 -7.60
N LYS A 24 -1.75 5.13 -7.85
CA LYS A 24 -1.21 4.38 -8.99
C LYS A 24 -1.67 2.92 -8.98
N ILE A 25 -1.61 2.26 -7.83
CA ILE A 25 -2.01 0.85 -7.68
C ILE A 25 -3.52 0.71 -7.87
N ALA A 26 -4.31 1.57 -7.22
CA ALA A 26 -5.77 1.56 -7.32
C ALA A 26 -6.25 1.64 -8.77
N ARG A 27 -5.73 2.61 -9.53
CA ARG A 27 -6.05 2.75 -10.96
C ARG A 27 -5.67 1.51 -11.77
N ARG A 28 -4.55 0.87 -11.46
CA ARG A 28 -4.11 -0.33 -12.17
C ARG A 28 -5.01 -1.55 -11.89
N VAL A 29 -5.39 -1.75 -10.63
CA VAL A 29 -6.33 -2.79 -10.20
C VAL A 29 -7.66 -2.66 -10.94
N VAL A 30 -8.21 -1.44 -10.99
CA VAL A 30 -9.47 -1.13 -11.66
C VAL A 30 -9.39 -1.29 -13.18
N GLN A 31 -8.30 -0.82 -13.81
CA GLN A 31 -8.05 -1.04 -15.24
C GLN A 31 -8.02 -2.53 -15.62
N TRP A 32 -7.56 -3.39 -14.73
CA TRP A 32 -7.51 -4.83 -14.92
C TRP A 32 -8.78 -5.58 -14.51
N ARG A 33 -9.83 -4.87 -14.05
CA ARG A 33 -11.06 -5.49 -13.53
C ARG A 33 -10.80 -6.41 -12.34
N LEU A 34 -9.83 -6.08 -11.49
CA LEU A 34 -9.43 -6.87 -10.32
C LEU A 34 -9.92 -6.28 -8.99
N THR A 35 -10.87 -5.35 -9.01
CA THR A 35 -11.37 -4.63 -7.83
C THR A 35 -11.79 -5.59 -6.70
N VAL A 36 -12.70 -6.52 -6.99
CA VAL A 36 -13.22 -7.49 -6.00
C VAL A 36 -12.11 -8.39 -5.44
N PRO A 37 -11.31 -9.13 -6.25
CA PRO A 37 -10.26 -9.98 -5.69
C PRO A 37 -9.18 -9.18 -4.94
N ALA A 38 -8.86 -7.96 -5.37
CA ALA A 38 -7.89 -7.12 -4.67
C ALA A 38 -8.39 -6.73 -3.26
N ILE A 39 -9.64 -6.28 -3.12
CA ILE A 39 -10.23 -5.93 -1.82
C ILE A 39 -10.25 -7.14 -0.89
N VAL A 40 -10.69 -8.31 -1.37
CA VAL A 40 -10.72 -9.54 -0.56
C VAL A 40 -9.34 -9.91 -0.04
N ILE A 41 -8.31 -9.84 -0.89
CA ILE A 41 -6.92 -10.13 -0.50
C ILE A 41 -6.43 -9.09 0.52
N LEU A 42 -6.68 -7.79 0.30
CA LEU A 42 -6.22 -6.71 1.16
C LEU A 42 -6.91 -6.73 2.54
N GLU A 43 -8.22 -6.96 2.60
CA GLU A 43 -8.97 -7.17 3.85
C GLU A 43 -8.42 -8.38 4.62
N SER A 44 -8.18 -9.47 3.90
CA SER A 44 -7.58 -10.68 4.48
C SER A 44 -6.15 -10.45 4.98
N ALA A 45 -5.45 -9.43 4.47
CA ALA A 45 -4.10 -9.05 4.88
C ALA A 45 -4.04 -8.09 6.08
N LYS A 46 -5.15 -7.45 6.49
CA LYS A 46 -5.19 -6.61 7.70
C LYS A 46 -4.75 -7.32 9.01
N PRO A 47 -5.01 -8.63 9.22
CA PRO A 47 -4.48 -9.38 10.38
C PRO A 47 -3.09 -10.01 10.17
N LEU A 48 -2.41 -9.81 9.02
CA LEU A 48 -1.21 -10.57 8.66
C LEU A 48 0.08 -9.97 9.23
N SER A 49 0.39 -10.32 10.48
CA SER A 49 1.77 -10.28 10.97
C SER A 49 2.62 -11.50 10.51
N PHE A 50 2.14 -12.37 9.61
CA PHE A 50 2.85 -13.63 9.30
C PHE A 50 2.92 -14.08 7.82
N VAL A 51 1.90 -13.84 6.98
CA VAL A 51 1.85 -14.43 5.61
C VAL A 51 2.32 -13.47 4.51
N ALA A 52 2.49 -12.17 4.83
CA ALA A 52 2.91 -11.16 3.85
C ALA A 52 4.31 -11.41 3.25
N SER A 53 5.27 -11.88 4.07
CA SER A 53 6.64 -12.14 3.61
C SER A 53 6.73 -13.29 2.59
N GLN A 54 5.92 -14.34 2.76
CA GLN A 54 5.91 -15.50 1.85
C GLN A 54 5.14 -15.22 0.56
N VAL A 55 4.05 -14.45 0.65
CA VAL A 55 3.27 -14.01 -0.52
C VAL A 55 4.12 -13.09 -1.39
N MET A 56 4.86 -12.17 -0.80
CA MET A 56 5.73 -11.24 -1.54
C MET A 56 6.88 -11.96 -2.26
N VAL A 57 7.55 -12.91 -1.60
CA VAL A 57 8.56 -13.76 -2.26
C VAL A 57 7.97 -14.58 -3.40
N PHE A 58 6.73 -15.07 -3.25
CA PHE A 58 6.03 -15.80 -4.32
C PHE A 58 5.68 -14.92 -5.53
N PHE A 59 5.26 -13.67 -5.30
CA PHE A 59 4.86 -12.74 -6.35
C PHE A 59 6.01 -11.89 -6.92
N GLU A 60 7.22 -11.97 -6.36
CA GLU A 60 8.41 -11.21 -6.80
C GLU A 60 8.64 -11.22 -8.32
N PRO A 61 8.57 -12.35 -9.06
CA PRO A 61 8.82 -12.38 -10.50
C PRO A 61 7.78 -11.58 -11.31
N ILE A 62 6.54 -11.58 -10.83
CA ILE A 62 5.40 -10.89 -11.47
C ILE A 62 5.47 -9.40 -11.15
N VAL A 63 5.78 -9.06 -9.89
CA VAL A 63 5.85 -7.68 -9.44
C VAL A 63 7.04 -6.95 -10.05
N GLN A 64 8.22 -7.56 -10.17
CA GLN A 64 9.38 -6.95 -10.86
C GLN A 64 9.13 -6.68 -12.35
N SER A 65 8.24 -7.44 -12.99
CA SER A 65 7.84 -7.20 -14.39
C SER A 65 6.83 -6.06 -14.54
N LEU A 66 6.11 -5.70 -13.47
CA LEU A 66 5.00 -4.75 -13.50
C LEU A 66 5.31 -3.44 -12.75
N PHE A 67 6.29 -3.47 -11.84
CA PHE A 67 6.71 -2.39 -10.97
C PHE A 67 8.22 -2.25 -10.98
N SER A 68 8.73 -1.02 -10.82
CA SER A 68 10.15 -0.83 -10.55
C SER A 68 10.52 -1.45 -9.20
N PHE A 69 11.78 -1.86 -9.01
CA PHE A 69 12.25 -2.41 -7.74
C PHE A 69 12.01 -1.45 -6.55
N LYS A 70 12.07 -0.14 -6.81
CA LYS A 70 11.72 0.90 -5.83
C LYS A 70 10.23 0.87 -5.47
N ASP A 71 9.35 0.82 -6.47
CA ASP A 71 7.90 0.75 -6.25
C ASP A 71 7.52 -0.52 -5.46
N TYR A 72 8.23 -1.63 -5.68
CA TYR A 72 8.02 -2.88 -4.94
C TYR A 72 8.39 -2.76 -3.46
N ARG A 73 9.56 -2.18 -3.15
CA ARG A 73 9.98 -1.97 -1.76
C ARG A 73 9.06 -1.00 -1.04
N ASP A 74 8.74 0.12 -1.68
CA ASP A 74 7.82 1.10 -1.11
C ASP A 74 6.42 0.49 -0.90
N PHE A 75 5.96 -0.39 -1.80
CA PHE A 75 4.72 -1.13 -1.62
C PHE A 75 4.78 -2.10 -0.44
N TYR A 76 5.87 -2.86 -0.29
CA TYR A 76 6.06 -3.76 0.85
C TYR A 76 6.02 -3.00 2.18
N GLU A 77 6.82 -1.94 2.32
CA GLU A 77 6.87 -1.10 3.53
C GLU A 77 5.51 -0.44 3.81
N MET A 78 4.81 0.01 2.76
CA MET A 78 3.47 0.58 2.89
C MET A 78 2.49 -0.40 3.52
N LEU A 79 2.50 -1.68 3.13
CA LEU A 79 1.57 -2.70 3.61
C LEU A 79 1.82 -3.12 5.08
N GLU A 80 2.96 -2.76 5.69
CA GLU A 80 3.20 -3.05 7.11
C GLU A 80 2.26 -2.25 8.03
N ASP A 81 1.73 -1.12 7.56
CA ASP A 81 0.75 -0.32 8.29
C ASP A 81 -0.68 -0.62 7.79
N ARG A 82 -1.51 -1.13 8.70
CA ARG A 82 -2.94 -1.38 8.44
C ARG A 82 -3.68 -0.13 7.93
N ARG A 83 -3.29 1.07 8.34
CA ARG A 83 -3.88 2.33 7.86
C ARG A 83 -3.67 2.51 6.36
N ASN A 84 -2.50 2.14 5.84
CA ASN A 84 -2.23 2.24 4.40
C ASN A 84 -2.98 1.18 3.60
N ILE A 85 -3.18 -0.01 4.16
CA ILE A 85 -4.04 -1.04 3.56
C ILE A 85 -5.48 -0.50 3.41
N GLU A 86 -6.00 0.14 4.45
CA GLU A 86 -7.31 0.78 4.44
C GLU A 86 -7.40 1.90 3.38
N LEU A 87 -6.40 2.78 3.32
CA LEU A 87 -6.33 3.84 2.32
C LEU A 87 -6.27 3.28 0.89
N LEU A 88 -5.58 2.15 0.68
CA LEU A 88 -5.52 1.48 -0.61
C LEU A 88 -6.87 0.88 -1.02
N ILE A 89 -7.58 0.24 -0.10
CA ILE A 89 -8.93 -0.30 -0.35
C ILE A 89 -9.87 0.84 -0.76
N GLN A 90 -9.90 1.93 0.01
CA GLN A 90 -10.75 3.08 -0.29
C GLN A 90 -10.40 3.75 -1.63
N ALA A 91 -9.11 3.79 -1.99
CA ALA A 91 -8.69 4.28 -3.29
C ALA A 91 -9.15 3.37 -4.44
N ILE A 92 -9.11 2.04 -4.25
CA ILE A 92 -9.61 1.06 -5.23
C ILE A 92 -11.12 1.23 -5.44
N GLU A 93 -11.90 1.35 -4.35
CA GLU A 93 -13.34 1.58 -4.41
C GLU A 93 -13.68 2.87 -5.14
N ARG A 94 -13.05 4.00 -4.76
CA ARG A 94 -13.22 5.30 -5.43
C ARG A 94 -12.91 5.21 -6.93
N ALA A 95 -11.80 4.58 -7.30
CA ALA A 95 -11.40 4.46 -8.70
C ALA A 95 -12.38 3.58 -9.51
N GLU A 96 -12.97 2.55 -8.90
CA GLU A 96 -13.98 1.71 -9.53
C GLU A 96 -15.30 2.47 -9.74
N ASP A 97 -15.70 3.30 -8.78
CA ASP A 97 -16.86 4.18 -8.90
C ASP A 97 -16.67 5.19 -10.03
N GLU A 98 -15.51 5.84 -10.11
CA GLU A 98 -15.14 6.75 -11.21
C GLU A 98 -15.22 6.04 -12.58
N ARG A 99 -14.66 4.82 -12.69
CA ARG A 99 -14.70 4.03 -13.92
C ARG A 99 -16.13 3.66 -14.32
N SER A 100 -16.94 3.25 -13.35
CA SER A 100 -18.32 2.81 -13.57
C SER A 100 -19.27 3.98 -13.87
N ALA A 101 -18.94 5.19 -13.43
CA ALA A 101 -19.62 6.42 -13.82
C ALA A 101 -19.29 6.80 -15.27
N GLY A 102 -18.01 6.77 -15.66
CA GLY A 102 -17.59 7.08 -17.02
C GLY A 102 -18.02 6.08 -18.10
N GLU A 103 -18.47 4.88 -17.73
CA GLU A 103 -19.09 3.92 -18.66
C GLU A 103 -20.59 4.18 -18.92
N LYS A 104 -21.23 5.05 -18.11
CA LYS A 104 -22.67 5.34 -18.19
C LYS A 104 -22.99 6.61 -18.99
N ASP A 105 -21.97 7.37 -19.38
CA ASP A 105 -22.05 8.55 -20.26
C ASP A 105 -21.75 8.15 -21.72
#